data_AF-A0A9P5Q4Q1-F1
#
_entry.id   AF-A0A9P5Q4Q1-F1
#
_cell.length_a   1.000
_cell.length_b   1.000
_cell.length_c   1.000
_cell.angle_alpha   90.00
_cell.angle_beta   90.00
_cell.angle_gamma   90.00
#
_symmetry.space_group_name_H-M   'P 1'
#
loop_
_entity.id
_entity.type
_entity.pdbx_description
1 polymer ?
#
loop_
_entity_poly.entity_id
_entity_poly.type
_entity_poly.pdbx_seq_one_letter_code
_entity_poly.pdbx_strand_id
1 'polypeptide(L)' 'MPSSLTAVHPAISYVGQVGQLQDVQLVSVSKDSEAIDDILTLLRNSQGISGVNIQELKQRTKRGDDEL' A
#
# COMPACT_ATOMS: atom_id res chain seq x y z
N MET A 1 12.16 -12.16 -5.20
CA MET A 1 11.41 -11.97 -6.46
C MET A 1 10.16 -11.14 -6.14
N PRO A 2 9.82 -10.12 -6.93
CA PRO A 2 8.67 -9.23 -6.67
C PRO A 2 7.31 -9.95 -6.71
N SER A 3 7.26 -11.20 -7.19
CA SER A 3 6.07 -12.06 -7.24
C SER A 3 5.66 -12.66 -5.89
N SER A 4 6.45 -12.48 -4.83
CA SER A 4 6.16 -13.08 -3.52
C SER A 4 5.01 -12.39 -2.78
N LEU A 5 4.81 -11.07 -2.97
CA LEU A 5 3.77 -10.32 -2.24
C LEU A 5 2.36 -10.54 -2.81
N THR A 6 2.22 -10.75 -4.12
CA THR A 6 0.95 -11.14 -4.74
C THR A 6 0.51 -12.56 -4.32
N ALA A 7 1.44 -13.40 -3.87
CA ALA A 7 1.12 -14.71 -3.30
C ALA A 7 0.58 -14.63 -1.85
N VAL A 8 0.74 -13.48 -1.19
CA VAL A 8 0.31 -13.29 0.22
C VAL A 8 -1.20 -13.14 0.30
N HIS A 9 -1.83 -12.40 -0.62
CA HIS A 9 -3.29 -12.26 -0.63
C HIS A 9 -3.81 -11.92 -2.05
N PRO A 10 -4.93 -12.53 -2.50
CA PRO A 10 -5.46 -12.32 -3.86
C PRO A 10 -5.95 -10.90 -4.13
N ALA A 11 -6.27 -10.12 -3.09
CA ALA A 11 -6.66 -8.71 -3.24
C ALA A 11 -5.46 -7.75 -3.37
N ILE A 12 -4.22 -8.24 -3.26
CA ILE A 12 -3.00 -7.44 -3.46
C ILE A 12 -2.63 -7.51 -4.95
N SER A 13 -2.43 -6.36 -5.56
CA SER A 13 -1.88 -6.25 -6.91
C SER A 13 -0.54 -5.54 -6.87
N TYR A 14 0.49 -6.13 -7.49
CA TYR A 14 1.80 -5.50 -7.58
C TYR A 14 1.78 -4.35 -8.58
N VAL A 15 2.21 -3.16 -8.14
CA VAL A 15 2.26 -1.97 -8.99
C VAL A 15 3.67 -1.77 -9.54
N GLY A 16 4.70 -1.95 -8.71
CA GLY A 16 6.08 -1.74 -9.12
C GLY A 16 7.02 -1.50 -7.93
N GLN A 17 8.24 -1.06 -8.23
CA GLN A 17 9.19 -0.61 -7.21
C GLN A 17 9.20 0.92 -7.12
N VAL A 18 9.67 1.48 -6.00
CA VAL A 18 9.71 2.93 -5.81
C VAL A 18 11.02 3.49 -6.37
N GLY A 19 10.97 3.97 -7.61
CA GLY A 19 12.12 4.58 -8.28
C GLY A 19 13.30 3.60 -8.43
N GLN A 20 14.42 3.91 -7.78
CA GLN A 20 15.62 3.06 -7.75
C GLN A 20 15.72 2.17 -6.51
N LEU A 21 14.77 2.24 -5.57
CA LEU A 21 14.74 1.41 -4.37
C LEU A 21 14.25 0.01 -4.73
N GLN A 22 15.16 -0.96 -4.71
CA GLN A 22 14.89 -2.36 -5.08
C GLN A 22 14.28 -3.17 -3.92
N ASP A 23 14.45 -2.68 -2.70
CA ASP A 23 13.93 -3.24 -1.46
C ASP A 23 12.51 -2.76 -1.14
N VAL A 24 12.04 -1.69 -1.78
CA VAL A 24 10.70 -1.13 -1.58
C VAL A 24 9.79 -1.47 -2.75
N GLN A 25 8.71 -2.18 -2.44
CA GLN A 25 7.69 -2.59 -3.40
C GLN A 25 6.38 -1.84 -3.14
N LEU A 26 5.80 -1.30 -4.20
CA LEU A 26 4.51 -0.65 -4.21
C LEU A 26 3.44 -1.65 -4.66
N VAL A 27 2.41 -1.77 -3.85
CA VAL A 27 1.25 -2.64 -4.09
C VAL A 27 -0.04 -1.84 -3.94
N SER A 28 -1.07 -2.24 -4.67
CA SER A 28 -2.42 -1.71 -4.54
C SER A 28 -3.35 -2.76 -3.95
N VAL A 29 -4.35 -2.29 -3.21
CA VAL A 29 -5.38 -3.11 -2.57
C VAL A 29 -6.74 -2.51 -2.88
N SER A 30 -7.74 -3.34 -3.14
CA SER A 30 -9.11 -2.88 -3.37
C SER A 30 -9.70 -2.19 -2.13
N LYS A 31 -10.34 -1.05 -2.34
CA LYS A 31 -10.86 -0.17 -1.28
C LYS A 31 -12.01 -0.78 -0.47
N ASP A 32 -12.67 -1.81 -1.00
CA ASP A 32 -13.86 -2.43 -0.41
C ASP A 32 -13.60 -3.39 0.76
N SER A 33 -12.34 -3.63 1.15
CA SER A 33 -12.07 -4.77 2.01
C SER A 33 -12.03 -4.42 3.49
N GLU A 34 -12.97 -4.97 4.26
CA GLU A 34 -12.78 -5.30 5.69
C GLU A 34 -11.45 -6.07 5.91
N ALA A 35 -10.92 -6.71 4.86
CA ALA A 35 -9.62 -7.38 4.84
C ALA A 35 -8.39 -6.47 4.72
N ILE A 36 -8.50 -5.12 4.71
CA ILE A 36 -7.30 -4.25 4.70
C ILE A 36 -6.45 -4.53 5.94
N ASP A 37 -7.07 -4.60 7.11
CA ASP A 37 -6.36 -4.85 8.37
C ASP A 37 -5.75 -6.26 8.40
N ASP A 38 -6.44 -7.25 7.84
CA ASP A 38 -5.92 -8.62 7.70
C ASP A 38 -4.70 -8.66 6.78
N ILE A 39 -4.78 -7.98 5.63
CA ILE A 39 -3.68 -7.86 4.67
C ILE A 39 -2.47 -7.18 5.30
N LEU A 40 -2.69 -6.09 6.04
CA LEU A 40 -1.62 -5.36 6.73
C LEU A 40 -0.96 -6.22 7.80
N THR A 41 -1.76 -6.97 8.56
CA THR A 41 -1.27 -7.90 9.58
C THR A 41 -0.44 -9.01 8.95
N LEU A 42 -0.91 -9.57 7.83
CA LEU A 42 -0.22 -10.62 7.09
C LEU A 42 1.11 -10.12 6.51
N LEU A 43 1.13 -8.91 5.92
CA LEU A 43 2.35 -8.29 5.40
C LEU A 43 3.35 -7.97 6.51
N ARG A 44 2.91 -7.44 7.66
CA ARG A 44 3.81 -7.17 8.78
C ARG A 44 4.43 -8.44 9.39
N ASN A 45 3.71 -9.55 9.34
CA ASN A 45 4.19 -10.85 9.82
C ASN A 45 4.97 -11.64 8.76
N SER A 46 5.02 -11.15 7.51
CA SER A 46 5.74 -11.82 6.44
C SER A 46 7.26 -11.71 6.64
N GLN A 47 7.94 -12.83 6.51
CA GLN A 47 9.38 -12.90 6.66
C GLN A 47 10.09 -12.08 5.56
N GLY A 48 10.99 -11.19 5.96
CA GLY A 48 11.75 -10.33 5.04
C GLY A 48 11.14 -8.96 4.77
N ILE A 49 9.97 -8.62 5.36
CA ILE A 49 9.40 -7.27 5.30
C ILE A 49 9.82 -6.49 6.55
N SER A 50 10.59 -5.42 6.37
CA SER A 50 11.02 -4.56 7.48
C SER A 50 9.93 -3.58 7.95
N GLY A 51 8.95 -3.27 7.10
CA GLY A 51 7.91 -2.31 7.41
C GLY A 51 6.87 -2.18 6.30
N VAL A 52 5.69 -1.69 6.68
CA VAL A 52 4.57 -1.45 5.77
C VAL A 52 4.08 -0.03 6.00
N ASN A 53 4.00 0.76 4.93
CA ASN A 53 3.49 2.13 4.96
C ASN A 53 2.25 2.24 4.07
N ILE A 54 1.18 2.81 4.62
CA ILE A 54 -0.09 2.99 3.93
C ILE A 54 -0.15 4.41 3.42
N GLN A 55 -0.23 4.56 2.10
CA GLN A 55 -0.44 5.86 1.49
C GLN A 55 -1.93 6.11 1.31
N GLU A 56 -2.54 6.79 2.28
CA GLU A 56 -3.92 7.22 2.16
C GLU A 56 -4.04 8.32 1.09
N LEU A 57 -5.07 8.21 0.25
CA LEU A 57 -5.38 9.22 -0.76
C LEU A 57 -5.84 10.50 -0.05
N LYS A 58 -4.92 11.42 0.21
CA LYS A 58 -5.25 12.67 0.88
C LYS A 58 -6.14 13.49 -0.05
N GLN A 59 -7.39 13.74 0.37
CA GLN A 59 -8.29 14.61 -0.37
C GLN A 59 -7.63 15.98 -0.55
N ARG A 60 -7.55 16.43 -1.80
CA ARG A 60 -6.96 17.73 -2.13
C ARG A 60 -7.89 18.82 -1.60
N THR A 61 -7.53 19.45 -0.48
CA THR A 61 -8.21 20.67 -0.03
C THR A 61 -7.95 21.76 -1.06
N LYS A 62 -9.01 22.30 -1.65
CA LYS A 62 -8.91 23.46 -2.54
C LYS A 62 -8.40 24.63 -1.70
N ARG A 63 -7.22 25.17 -2.01
CA ARG A 63 -6.80 26.47 -1.44
C ARG A 63 -7.69 27.55 -2.04
N GLY A 64 -8.45 28.24 -1.21
CA GLY A 64 -9.20 29.43 -1.59
C GLY A 64 -10.69 29.40 -1.25
N ASP A 65 -11.03 29.09 0.00
CA ASP A 65 -12.37 29.38 0.53
C ASP A 65 -12.18 29.89 1.96
N ASP A 66 -11.78 31.17 2.07
CA ASP A 66 -12.26 32.16 3.05
C ASP A 66 -11.39 33.44 2.90
N GLU A 67 -11.63 34.20 1.84
CA GLU A 67 -11.53 35.65 1.92
C GLU A 67 -12.98 36.13 2.07
N LEU A 68 -13.38 36.56 3.28
CA LEU A 68 -14.20 37.74 3.61
C LEU A 68 -14.61 37.76 5.08
#